data_AF-A0A416RD85-F1
#
_entry.id   AF-A0A416RD85-F1
#
_cell.length_a   1.000
_cell.length_b   1.000
_cell.length_c   1.000
_cell.angle_alpha   90.00
_cell.angle_beta   90.00
_cell.angle_gamma   90.00
#
_symmetry.space_group_name_H-M   'P 1'
#
loop_
_entity.id
_entity.type
_entity.pdbx_description
1 polymer ?
#
loop_
_entity_poly.entity_id
_entity_poly.type
_entity_poly.pdbx_seq_one_letter_code
_entity_poly.pdbx_strand_id
1 'polypeptide(L)'
;MASGQTSNYKLNQWAAEDKVLREEFNQDNFKIETAIADRGNCKIKTGTYVGTGTAGRDTPVTLTFDFYPLIVFLNGAETQSETTKYYIAHRHNTCICSPTYYHSASYHYGRPLYLTWADNGLSFYVDIDAPEAQFNVLDRTYHYIVIGI
;
A
#
# COMPACT_ATOMS: atom_id res chain seq x y z
N MET A 1 -25.94 -29.63 23.39
CA MET A 1 -26.26 -28.39 22.65
C MET A 1 -25.62 -27.26 23.41
N ALA A 2 -25.11 -26.29 22.69
CA ALA A 2 -24.47 -25.14 23.31
C ALA A 2 -25.44 -24.35 24.17
N SER A 3 -24.98 -23.93 25.34
CA SER A 3 -25.72 -23.07 26.27
C SER A 3 -25.51 -21.57 25.99
N GLY A 4 -24.54 -21.21 25.15
CA GLY A 4 -24.25 -19.82 24.81
C GLY A 4 -23.77 -19.63 23.38
N GLN A 5 -23.60 -18.36 22.99
CA GLN A 5 -23.03 -17.96 21.71
C GLN A 5 -22.17 -16.70 21.83
N THR A 6 -21.13 -16.60 21.01
CA THR A 6 -20.30 -15.38 20.90
C THR A 6 -21.10 -14.19 20.36
N SER A 7 -20.69 -12.97 20.70
CA SER A 7 -21.40 -11.74 20.32
C SER A 7 -21.36 -11.45 18.82
N ASN A 8 -20.18 -11.58 18.21
CA ASN A 8 -19.89 -11.11 16.85
C ASN A 8 -20.39 -12.05 15.76
N TYR A 9 -20.09 -13.34 15.88
CA TYR A 9 -20.35 -14.33 14.82
C TYR A 9 -21.37 -15.40 15.21
N LYS A 10 -21.97 -15.27 16.41
CA LYS A 10 -22.94 -16.24 16.96
C LYS A 10 -22.43 -17.68 16.91
N LEU A 11 -21.12 -17.85 17.11
CA LEU A 11 -20.50 -19.18 17.24
C LEU A 11 -20.94 -19.79 18.57
N ASN A 12 -21.24 -21.08 18.57
CA ASN A 12 -21.68 -21.80 19.74
C ASN A 12 -20.59 -21.80 20.83
N GLN A 13 -21.01 -21.61 22.08
CA GLN A 13 -20.18 -21.70 23.27
C GLN A 13 -20.75 -22.78 24.18
N TRP A 14 -19.93 -23.79 24.47
CA TRP A 14 -20.29 -24.93 25.29
C TRP A 14 -19.72 -24.75 26.70
N ALA A 15 -20.58 -24.83 27.72
CA ALA A 15 -20.18 -24.98 29.11
C ALA A 15 -19.59 -26.37 29.36
N ALA A 16 -18.98 -26.61 30.52
CA ALA A 16 -18.32 -27.88 30.82
C ALA A 16 -19.29 -29.07 30.79
N GLU A 17 -20.54 -28.82 31.14
CA GLU A 17 -21.66 -29.76 31.14
C GLU A 17 -22.29 -29.98 29.75
N ASP A 18 -22.00 -29.12 28.77
CA ASP A 18 -22.62 -29.20 27.45
C ASP A 18 -21.99 -30.32 26.61
N LYS A 19 -22.85 -31.05 25.89
CA LYS A 19 -22.40 -31.97 24.82
C LYS A 19 -22.15 -31.17 23.54
N VAL A 20 -20.93 -31.28 23.01
CA VAL A 20 -20.58 -30.77 21.68
C VAL A 20 -21.26 -31.63 20.62
N LEU A 21 -22.14 -31.03 19.83
CA LEU A 21 -22.80 -31.70 18.72
C LEU A 21 -22.05 -31.45 17.42
N ARG A 22 -21.85 -32.50 16.62
CA ARG A 22 -21.20 -32.40 15.31
C ARG A 22 -21.90 -31.39 14.38
N GLU A 23 -23.23 -31.31 14.45
CA GLU A 23 -24.01 -30.38 13.63
C GLU A 23 -23.75 -28.92 14.02
N GLU A 24 -23.79 -28.59 15.32
CA GLU A 24 -23.44 -27.25 15.84
C GLU A 24 -21.99 -26.87 15.49
N PHE A 25 -21.06 -27.82 15.65
CA PHE A 25 -19.65 -27.61 15.32
C PHE A 25 -19.44 -27.34 13.82
N ASN A 26 -20.07 -28.13 12.94
CA ASN A 26 -19.98 -27.93 11.50
C ASN A 26 -20.65 -26.62 11.05
N GLN A 27 -21.73 -26.21 11.69
CA GLN A 27 -22.34 -24.90 11.45
C GLN A 27 -21.39 -23.76 11.80
N ASP A 28 -20.66 -23.86 12.90
CA ASP A 28 -19.67 -22.84 13.28
C ASP A 28 -18.47 -22.83 12.35
N ASN A 29 -17.98 -23.99 11.90
CA ASN A 29 -16.94 -24.04 10.86
C ASN A 29 -17.40 -23.32 9.59
N PHE A 30 -18.65 -23.54 9.15
CA PHE A 30 -19.20 -22.85 7.99
C PHE A 30 -19.28 -21.32 8.20
N LYS A 31 -19.70 -20.87 9.39
CA LYS A 31 -19.70 -19.43 9.73
C LYS A 31 -18.29 -18.84 9.70
N ILE A 32 -17.29 -19.58 10.21
CA ILE A 32 -15.89 -19.14 10.23
C ILE A 32 -15.33 -19.05 8.80
N GLU A 33 -15.51 -20.08 7.99
CA GLU A 33 -15.10 -20.09 6.57
C GLU A 33 -15.71 -18.91 5.81
N THR A 34 -17.00 -18.66 5.99
CA THR A 34 -17.70 -17.53 5.38
C THR A 34 -17.12 -16.19 5.85
N ALA A 35 -16.92 -16.02 7.16
CA ALA A 35 -16.37 -14.78 7.72
C ALA A 35 -14.92 -14.51 7.30
N ILE A 36 -14.10 -15.56 7.10
CA ILE A 36 -12.73 -15.45 6.58
C ILE A 36 -12.76 -15.08 5.10
N ALA A 37 -13.61 -15.72 4.30
CA ALA A 37 -13.80 -15.38 2.89
C ALA A 37 -14.26 -13.91 2.72
N ASP A 38 -15.18 -13.46 3.58
CA ASP A 38 -15.70 -12.09 3.56
C ASP A 38 -14.68 -11.02 3.98
N ARG A 39 -13.68 -11.37 4.80
CA ARG A 39 -12.60 -10.44 5.18
C ARG A 39 -11.65 -10.09 4.02
N GLY A 40 -11.57 -10.94 3.00
CA GLY A 40 -10.61 -10.81 1.90
C GLY A 40 -9.16 -10.99 2.33
N ASN A 41 -8.23 -10.89 1.38
CA ASN A 41 -6.78 -11.04 1.58
C ASN A 41 -6.00 -9.72 1.48
N CYS A 42 -6.70 -8.58 1.48
CA CYS A 42 -6.09 -7.27 1.33
C CYS A 42 -5.24 -6.91 2.56
N LYS A 43 -3.96 -6.62 2.34
CA LYS A 43 -3.01 -6.13 3.35
C LYS A 43 -2.73 -4.66 3.11
N ILE A 44 -2.69 -3.88 4.18
CA ILE A 44 -2.35 -2.46 4.16
C ILE A 44 -1.16 -2.25 5.10
N LYS A 45 -0.14 -1.54 4.63
CA LYS A 45 1.01 -1.13 5.44
C LYS A 45 1.33 0.33 5.19
N THR A 46 1.68 1.03 6.26
CA THR A 46 2.23 2.38 6.19
C THR A 46 3.71 2.33 6.54
N GLY A 47 4.49 3.26 5.99
CA GLY A 47 5.91 3.34 6.29
C GLY A 47 6.51 4.66 5.88
N THR A 48 7.80 4.80 6.18
CA THR A 48 8.58 5.97 5.84
C THR A 48 9.95 5.57 5.29
N TYR A 49 10.57 6.48 4.56
CA TYR A 49 11.98 6.40 4.18
C TYR A 49 12.58 7.81 4.16
N VAL A 50 13.91 7.89 4.24
CA VAL A 50 14.64 9.16 4.16
C VAL A 50 15.31 9.25 2.79
N GLY A 51 15.13 10.38 2.12
CA GLY A 51 15.71 10.61 0.81
C GLY A 51 17.23 10.78 0.85
N THR A 52 17.91 10.32 -0.20
CA THR A 52 19.38 10.30 -0.31
C THR A 52 19.95 11.48 -1.08
N GLY A 53 19.10 12.32 -1.69
CA GLY A 53 19.51 13.45 -2.52
C GLY A 53 19.88 13.08 -3.96
N THR A 54 19.73 11.82 -4.37
CA THR A 54 20.12 11.36 -5.71
C THR A 54 18.90 11.22 -6.64
N ALA A 55 19.10 11.35 -7.94
CA ALA A 55 18.06 11.14 -8.94
C ALA A 55 18.63 10.47 -10.20
N GLY A 56 17.76 9.80 -10.95
CA GLY A 56 18.14 9.12 -12.18
C GLY A 56 17.94 7.61 -12.13
N ARG A 57 17.97 6.99 -13.32
CA ARG A 57 17.85 5.54 -13.52
C ARG A 57 18.84 4.73 -12.70
N ASP A 58 20.05 5.23 -12.52
CA ASP A 58 21.13 4.52 -11.83
C ASP A 58 21.01 4.62 -10.30
N THR A 59 20.17 5.52 -9.79
CA THR A 59 19.91 5.68 -8.36
C THR A 59 18.40 5.72 -8.06
N PRO A 60 17.65 4.64 -8.36
CA PRO A 60 16.22 4.60 -8.10
C PRO A 60 15.95 4.52 -6.59
N VAL A 61 14.82 5.06 -6.15
CA VAL A 61 14.30 4.76 -4.81
C VAL A 61 13.63 3.39 -4.86
N THR A 62 13.97 2.50 -3.93
CA THR A 62 13.41 1.14 -3.86
C THR A 62 12.69 0.94 -2.53
N LEU A 63 11.42 0.57 -2.60
CA LEU A 63 10.60 0.19 -1.45
C LEU A 63 10.34 -1.32 -1.48
N THR A 64 10.53 -1.98 -0.34
CA THR A 64 10.30 -3.43 -0.17
C THR A 64 9.21 -3.69 0.86
N PHE A 65 8.38 -4.70 0.60
CA PHE A 65 7.22 -5.06 1.39
C PHE A 65 7.23 -6.56 1.71
N ASP A 66 6.47 -6.94 2.73
CA ASP A 66 6.30 -8.32 3.23
C ASP A 66 5.10 -9.04 2.58
N PHE A 67 4.54 -8.45 1.53
CA PHE A 67 3.42 -8.96 0.75
C PHE A 67 3.47 -8.41 -0.68
N TYR A 68 2.62 -8.94 -1.57
CA TYR A 68 2.59 -8.60 -2.98
C TYR A 68 1.91 -7.24 -3.21
N PRO A 69 2.63 -6.16 -3.53
CA PRO A 69 2.06 -4.81 -3.55
C PRO A 69 1.28 -4.57 -4.84
N LEU A 70 0.06 -4.08 -4.73
CA LEU A 70 -0.85 -3.76 -5.84
C LEU A 70 -0.99 -2.26 -6.09
N ILE A 71 -0.99 -1.45 -5.02
CA ILE A 71 -1.10 0.01 -5.07
C ILE A 71 -0.14 0.61 -4.04
N VAL A 72 0.63 1.62 -4.45
CA VAL A 72 1.49 2.41 -3.54
C VAL A 72 1.10 3.88 -3.65
N PHE A 73 0.74 4.47 -2.52
CA PHE A 73 0.56 5.91 -2.35
C PHE A 73 1.86 6.49 -1.84
N LEU A 74 2.45 7.41 -2.60
CA LEU A 74 3.64 8.16 -2.20
C LEU A 74 3.22 9.57 -1.79
N ASN A 75 3.60 9.99 -0.60
CA ASN A 75 3.40 11.35 -0.12
C ASN A 75 4.74 12.07 -0.03
N GLY A 76 4.88 13.13 -0.81
CA GLY A 76 6.00 14.06 -0.74
C GLY A 76 5.77 15.04 0.38
N ALA A 77 6.64 15.01 1.39
CA ALA A 77 6.62 16.00 2.45
C ALA A 77 6.83 17.42 1.91
N GLU A 78 6.23 18.39 2.62
CA GLU A 78 6.18 19.82 2.32
C GLU A 78 7.44 20.34 1.61
N THR A 79 7.26 20.89 0.41
CA THR A 79 8.26 21.79 -0.17
C THR A 79 8.05 23.19 0.41
N GLN A 80 9.12 23.98 0.47
CA GLN A 80 9.08 25.43 0.79
C GLN A 80 8.14 26.25 -0.13
N SER A 81 7.52 25.61 -1.12
CA SER A 81 6.45 26.14 -1.96
C SER A 81 5.22 25.22 -1.80
N GLU A 82 4.42 25.53 -0.78
CA GLU A 82 3.02 25.20 -0.39
C GLU A 82 2.18 24.08 -1.08
N THR A 83 2.72 23.20 -1.92
CA THR A 83 1.96 22.14 -2.60
C THR A 83 2.51 20.76 -2.29
N THR A 84 1.79 20.01 -1.46
CA THR A 84 2.04 18.58 -1.21
C THR A 84 1.88 17.80 -2.50
N LYS A 85 2.94 17.10 -2.93
CA LYS A 85 2.88 16.19 -4.08
C LYS A 85 2.51 14.79 -3.62
N TYR A 86 1.53 14.19 -4.26
CA TYR A 86 1.18 12.79 -4.03
C TYR A 86 1.16 12.04 -5.36
N TYR A 87 1.56 10.77 -5.31
CA TYR A 87 1.40 9.84 -6.42
C TYR A 87 0.71 8.58 -5.97
N ILE A 88 -0.02 7.99 -6.91
CA ILE A 88 -0.62 6.67 -6.78
C ILE A 88 -0.04 5.81 -7.89
N ALA A 89 0.76 4.82 -7.51
CA ALA A 89 1.34 3.84 -8.40
C ALA A 89 0.51 2.56 -8.36
N HIS A 90 -0.11 2.19 -9.47
CA HIS A 90 -0.75 0.88 -9.65
C HIS A 90 0.28 -0.11 -10.18
N ARG A 91 0.21 -1.38 -9.77
CA ARG A 91 1.18 -2.41 -10.17
C ARG A 91 1.37 -2.56 -11.67
N HIS A 92 0.32 -2.37 -12.45
CA HIS A 92 0.39 -2.46 -13.90
C HIS A 92 0.98 -1.22 -14.58
N ASN A 93 1.25 -0.14 -13.82
CA ASN A 93 1.86 1.06 -14.36
C ASN A 93 3.38 0.89 -14.40
N THR A 94 3.98 1.15 -15.55
CA THR A 94 5.44 1.27 -15.74
C THR A 94 5.90 2.73 -15.67
N CYS A 95 4.96 3.68 -15.60
CA CYS A 95 5.22 5.11 -15.52
C CYS A 95 4.00 5.84 -14.96
N ILE A 96 4.21 6.90 -14.18
CA ILE A 96 3.17 7.86 -13.76
C ILE A 96 3.69 9.29 -13.93
N CYS A 97 2.83 10.24 -14.30
CA CYS A 97 3.23 11.64 -14.54
C CYS A 97 2.70 12.55 -13.44
N SER A 98 3.48 13.54 -13.01
CA SER A 98 3.00 14.57 -12.07
C SER A 98 1.80 15.29 -12.68
N PRO A 99 0.66 15.40 -11.97
CA PRO A 99 -0.28 16.47 -12.26
C PRO A 99 0.44 17.78 -11.90
N THR A 100 0.87 18.52 -12.93
CA THR A 100 1.29 19.93 -12.90
C THR A 100 2.53 20.32 -12.07
N TYR A 101 3.57 20.78 -12.78
CA TYR A 101 4.34 21.94 -12.36
C TYR A 101 4.08 23.03 -13.40
N TYR A 102 3.61 24.19 -12.96
CA TYR A 102 3.40 25.38 -13.78
C TYR A 102 4.75 25.82 -14.37
N HIS A 103 4.89 25.91 -15.70
CA HIS A 103 5.77 26.87 -16.39
C HIS A 103 5.38 26.96 -17.88
N SER A 104 5.08 28.20 -18.30
CA SER A 104 4.83 28.81 -19.63
C SER A 104 4.28 27.98 -20.82
N ALA A 105 3.48 28.68 -21.62
CA ALA A 105 2.54 28.23 -22.66
C ALA A 105 3.11 27.46 -23.89
N SER A 106 4.18 26.67 -23.77
CA SER A 106 4.77 26.00 -24.94
C SER A 106 5.30 24.57 -24.75
N TYR A 107 5.42 24.02 -23.54
CA TYR A 107 5.88 22.63 -23.36
C TYR A 107 5.28 21.96 -22.12
N HIS A 108 4.31 21.06 -22.32
CA HIS A 108 3.72 20.24 -21.26
C HIS A 108 4.43 18.88 -21.20
N TYR A 109 5.59 18.80 -20.54
CA TYR A 109 6.15 17.52 -20.13
C TYR A 109 6.02 17.38 -18.62
N GLY A 110 4.93 16.75 -18.16
CA GLY A 110 4.90 16.19 -16.82
C GLY A 110 6.11 15.28 -16.68
N ARG A 111 6.92 15.45 -15.63
CA ARG A 111 8.12 14.64 -15.41
C ARG A 111 7.66 13.19 -15.15
N PRO A 112 7.94 12.23 -16.04
CA PRO A 112 7.55 10.85 -15.83
C PRO A 112 8.35 10.26 -14.67
N LEU A 113 7.64 9.67 -13.71
CA LEU A 113 8.19 8.80 -12.71
C LEU A 113 8.09 7.37 -13.24
N TYR A 114 9.21 6.83 -13.67
CA TYR A 114 9.31 5.46 -14.17
C TYR A 114 9.25 4.49 -13.02
N LEU A 115 8.50 3.40 -13.20
CA LEU A 115 8.20 2.42 -12.17
C LEU A 115 8.71 1.04 -12.60
N THR A 116 9.34 0.33 -11.68
CA THR A 116 9.72 -1.08 -11.84
C THR A 116 9.19 -1.86 -10.65
N TRP A 117 8.35 -2.84 -10.92
CA TRP A 117 7.73 -3.67 -9.89
C TRP A 117 8.49 -4.99 -9.73
N ALA A 118 8.79 -5.33 -8.47
CA ALA A 118 9.20 -6.67 -8.06
C ALA A 118 8.03 -7.36 -7.36
N ASP A 119 8.11 -8.68 -7.14
CA ASP A 119 7.08 -9.43 -6.42
C ASP A 119 6.78 -8.84 -5.04
N ASN A 120 7.79 -8.29 -4.38
CA ASN A 120 7.70 -7.73 -3.04
C ASN A 120 8.12 -6.25 -2.98
N GLY A 121 8.09 -5.51 -4.10
CA GLY A 121 8.62 -4.15 -4.08
C GLY A 121 8.26 -3.28 -5.27
N LEU A 122 8.59 -1.99 -5.11
CA LEU A 122 8.46 -0.97 -6.14
C LEU A 122 9.75 -0.14 -6.15
N SER A 123 10.36 -0.02 -7.32
CA SER A 123 11.44 0.94 -7.58
C SER A 123 10.93 2.05 -8.48
N PHE A 124 11.39 3.28 -8.25
CA PHE A 124 11.03 4.41 -9.08
C PHE A 124 12.14 5.43 -9.27
N TYR A 125 12.13 6.06 -10.44
CA TYR A 125 13.10 7.09 -10.80
C TYR A 125 12.53 8.12 -11.77
N VAL A 126 13.17 9.30 -11.85
CA VAL A 126 12.96 10.28 -12.92
C VAL A 126 14.19 10.31 -13.82
N ASP A 127 14.02 10.56 -15.12
CA ASP A 127 15.13 10.52 -16.10
C ASP A 127 15.88 11.86 -16.23
N ILE A 128 16.03 12.56 -15.10
CA ILE A 128 16.72 13.84 -14.96
C ILE A 128 17.32 13.93 -13.54
N ASP A 129 18.28 14.82 -13.34
CA ASP A 129 18.78 15.11 -12.00
C ASP A 129 17.82 16.04 -11.23
N ALA A 130 16.75 15.45 -10.67
CA ALA A 130 15.72 16.17 -9.91
C ALA A 130 15.21 15.32 -8.71
N PRO A 131 15.95 15.28 -7.59
CA PRO A 131 15.58 14.50 -6.40
C PRO A 131 14.20 14.86 -5.84
N GLU A 132 13.75 16.11 -6.00
CA GLU A 132 12.42 16.56 -5.60
C GLU A 132 11.29 15.98 -6.44
N ALA A 133 11.55 15.66 -7.71
CA ALA A 133 10.59 14.97 -8.57
C ALA A 133 10.59 13.45 -8.35
N GLN A 134 11.72 12.91 -7.86
CA GLN A 134 11.87 11.49 -7.53
C GLN A 134 11.43 11.12 -6.12
N PHE A 135 10.96 12.06 -5.29
CA PHE A 135 10.71 11.79 -3.85
C PHE A 135 11.97 11.31 -3.13
N ASN A 136 13.10 11.97 -3.39
CA ASN A 136 14.39 11.57 -2.87
C ASN A 136 15.27 12.75 -2.44
N VAL A 137 14.69 13.87 -2.00
CA VAL A 137 15.46 15.01 -1.46
C VAL A 137 16.27 14.56 -0.25
N LEU A 138 17.54 14.97 -0.18
CA LEU A 138 18.45 14.62 0.91
C LEU A 138 17.83 14.97 2.28
N ASP A 139 17.94 14.03 3.22
CA ASP A 139 17.49 14.16 4.60
C ASP A 139 15.99 14.46 4.77
N ARG A 140 15.19 14.26 3.71
CA ARG A 140 13.74 14.42 3.77
C ARG A 140 13.07 13.09 4.06
N THR A 141 12.21 13.07 5.08
CA THR A 141 11.32 11.94 5.35
C THR A 141 10.14 11.95 4.39
N TYR A 142 9.92 10.82 3.72
CA TYR A 142 8.77 10.55 2.87
C TYR A 142 7.88 9.51 3.54
N HIS A 143 6.57 9.59 3.28
CA HIS A 143 5.58 8.64 3.80
C HIS A 143 4.95 7.87 2.65
N TYR A 144 4.63 6.61 2.88
CA TYR A 144 3.87 5.81 1.94
C TYR A 144 2.80 4.95 2.60
N ILE A 145 1.79 4.63 1.81
CA ILE A 145 0.80 3.60 2.11
C ILE A 145 0.87 2.59 0.97
N VAL A 146 0.98 1.31 1.29
CA VAL A 146 0.95 0.23 0.31
C VAL A 146 -0.22 -0.70 0.60
N ILE A 147 -0.91 -1.09 -0.46
CA ILE A 147 -2.03 -2.03 -0.45
C ILE A 147 -1.68 -3.21 -1.35
N GLY A 148 -1.92 -4.43 -0.89
CA GLY A 148 -1.53 -5.64 -1.60
C GLY A 148 -2.16 -6.91 -1.02
N ILE A 149 -1.59 -8.08 -1.35
CA ILE A 149 -2.08 -9.40 -0.92
C ILE A 149 -0.95 -10.29 -0.39
#